data_AF-A0A8J7QHQ5-F1
#
_entry.id   AF-A0A8J7QHQ5-F1
#
_cell.length_a   1.000
_cell.length_b   1.000
_cell.length_c   1.000
_cell.angle_alpha   90.00
_cell.angle_beta   90.00
_cell.angle_gamma   90.00
#
_symmetry.space_group_name_H-M   'P 1'
#
loop_
_entity.id
_entity.type
_entity.pdbx_description
1 polymer ?
#
loop_
_entity_poly.entity_id
_entity_poly.type
_entity_poly.pdbx_seq_one_letter_code
_entity_poly.pdbx_strand_id
1 'polypeptide(L)'
;LVRGSLRKRLPTLNASKLFVNATHTHTAPEMEEGWYLHPGGNVMTPAEYSSFLAERIAETAAEAWNGRRAGGVSWALGHAVVGHNRRVTYFGGRSEMYGKTDDRDFDCIEGYEDHAVEMLFTWDPSERLTGLVLNLACPSQVVEGENYVSADFWHDIRAEIRRRRSQGLFILPQCGAAGDQSPHLLLYKEAEAETRKGRGVTERQEIADRVADAVDHVFKAARSGIRTDVPFRHRVETLELPLRRISHSDYERAREYVRLNELKCDAPARLFFEKETVERYNRQEGANPPTSYPVELHALRLGEVAMATNPFELFLDYGLRIKARSRALQTFVIQLACDCGMYLPTERAVRAGGYGAEVLVSKVGPEGGQILVNRTVDLINGMWS
;
A
#
# COMPACT_ATOMS: atom_id res chain seq x y z
N LEU A 1 -9.45 -16.47 2.51
CA LEU A 1 -10.71 -16.50 3.29
C LEU A 1 -11.84 -15.69 2.64
N VAL A 2 -11.66 -14.38 2.39
CA VAL A 2 -12.69 -13.45 1.86
C VAL A 2 -13.46 -14.00 0.66
N ARG A 3 -12.77 -14.36 -0.43
CA ARG A 3 -13.41 -14.88 -1.66
C ARG A 3 -14.19 -16.17 -1.42
N GLY A 4 -13.75 -17.01 -0.48
CA GLY A 4 -14.48 -18.22 -0.08
C GLY A 4 -15.82 -17.88 0.58
N SER A 5 -15.82 -16.88 1.47
CA SER A 5 -17.06 -16.35 2.07
C SER A 5 -17.95 -15.66 1.04
N LEU A 6 -17.37 -14.85 0.13
CA LEU A 6 -18.12 -14.16 -0.92
C LEU A 6 -18.84 -15.14 -1.86
N ARG A 7 -18.20 -16.24 -2.29
CA ARG A 7 -18.83 -17.25 -3.17
C ARG A 7 -20.10 -17.85 -2.56
N LYS A 8 -20.13 -18.01 -1.24
CA LYS A 8 -21.32 -18.52 -0.53
C LYS A 8 -22.47 -17.50 -0.56
N ARG A 9 -22.14 -16.21 -0.47
CA ARG A 9 -23.12 -15.09 -0.45
C ARG A 9 -23.60 -14.70 -1.85
N LEU A 10 -22.72 -14.75 -2.85
CA LEU A 10 -22.94 -14.33 -4.22
C LEU A 10 -22.41 -15.39 -5.20
N PRO A 11 -23.12 -16.52 -5.38
CA PRO A 11 -22.63 -17.64 -6.20
C PRO A 11 -22.51 -17.30 -7.69
N THR A 12 -23.21 -16.27 -8.16
CA THR A 12 -23.18 -15.82 -9.56
C THR A 12 -22.07 -14.80 -9.85
N LEU A 13 -21.50 -14.19 -8.81
CA LEU A 13 -20.38 -13.26 -8.96
C LEU A 13 -19.08 -14.05 -9.09
N ASN A 14 -18.30 -13.77 -10.13
CA ASN A 14 -16.96 -14.33 -10.24
C ASN A 14 -16.06 -13.75 -9.15
N ALA A 15 -15.90 -14.47 -8.04
CA ALA A 15 -15.12 -14.02 -6.89
C ALA A 15 -13.63 -13.82 -7.20
N SER A 16 -13.08 -14.35 -8.31
CA SER A 16 -11.70 -14.01 -8.72
C SER A 16 -11.57 -12.57 -9.21
N LYS A 17 -12.68 -11.87 -9.46
CA LYS A 17 -12.70 -10.45 -9.80
C LYS A 17 -12.72 -9.53 -8.57
N LEU A 18 -12.92 -10.06 -7.36
CA LEU A 18 -12.76 -9.28 -6.13
C LEU A 18 -11.28 -9.18 -5.78
N PHE A 19 -10.71 -7.99 -5.71
CA PHE A 19 -9.44 -7.76 -5.00
C PHE A 19 -9.70 -6.97 -3.70
N VAL A 20 -8.76 -7.08 -2.76
CA VAL A 20 -8.80 -6.38 -1.47
C VAL A 20 -7.42 -5.75 -1.28
N ASN A 21 -7.37 -4.48 -0.85
CA ASN A 21 -6.13 -3.79 -0.49
C ASN A 21 -6.17 -3.34 0.97
N ALA A 22 -5.00 -3.23 1.59
CA ALA A 22 -4.84 -2.58 2.89
C ALA A 22 -4.59 -1.07 2.71
N THR A 23 -4.91 -0.29 3.74
CA THR A 23 -4.50 1.12 3.85
C THR A 23 -3.07 1.29 4.34
N HIS A 24 -2.46 0.19 4.79
CA HIS A 24 -1.16 0.15 5.45
C HIS A 24 -1.13 0.89 6.79
N THR A 25 -2.12 0.61 7.65
CA THR A 25 -2.11 1.10 9.05
C THR A 25 -1.25 0.21 9.92
N HIS A 26 -0.50 0.82 10.82
CA HIS A 26 0.39 0.15 11.77
C HIS A 26 -0.24 0.01 13.16
N THR A 27 -1.51 0.40 13.31
CA THR A 27 -2.26 0.37 14.56
C THR A 27 -3.55 -0.44 14.38
N ALA A 28 -3.40 -1.72 14.06
CA ALA A 28 -4.50 -2.65 13.87
C ALA A 28 -4.17 -4.00 14.53
N PRO A 29 -5.17 -4.85 14.80
CA PRO A 29 -4.91 -6.18 15.34
C PRO A 29 -4.06 -7.02 14.38
N GLU A 30 -3.12 -7.77 14.96
CA GLU A 30 -2.24 -8.68 14.24
C GLU A 30 -3.04 -9.82 13.57
N MET A 31 -2.59 -10.24 12.40
CA MET A 31 -3.18 -11.33 11.61
C MET A 31 -2.27 -12.55 11.50
N GLU A 32 -0.97 -12.41 11.82
CA GLU A 32 0.01 -13.48 11.76
C GLU A 32 0.24 -14.14 13.13
N GLU A 33 0.09 -15.47 13.15
CA GLU A 33 0.32 -16.27 14.35
C GLU A 33 1.82 -16.28 14.73
N GLY A 34 2.10 -16.31 16.02
CA GLY A 34 3.48 -16.40 16.54
C GLY A 34 4.26 -15.09 16.54
N TRP A 35 3.66 -13.98 16.11
CA TRP A 35 4.28 -12.64 16.20
C TRP A 35 4.46 -12.16 17.64
N TYR A 36 3.53 -12.52 18.53
CA TYR A 36 3.59 -12.23 19.96
C TYR A 36 3.06 -13.39 20.80
N LEU A 37 3.39 -13.40 22.09
CA LEU A 37 2.81 -14.35 23.04
C LEU A 37 1.37 -13.96 23.36
N HIS A 38 0.42 -14.83 23.02
CA HIS A 38 -0.99 -14.58 23.27
C HIS A 38 -1.25 -14.37 24.79
N PRO A 39 -1.91 -13.27 25.20
CA PRO A 39 -2.08 -12.93 26.62
C PRO A 39 -3.05 -13.88 27.38
N GLY A 40 -3.75 -14.76 26.66
CA GLY A 40 -4.79 -15.63 27.22
C GLY A 40 -6.11 -14.90 27.49
N GLY A 41 -7.04 -15.59 28.15
CA GLY A 41 -8.36 -15.02 28.48
C GLY A 41 -9.25 -14.82 27.25
N ASN A 42 -10.08 -13.78 27.28
CA ASN A 42 -11.05 -13.45 26.21
C ASN A 42 -10.46 -12.45 25.21
N VAL A 43 -9.34 -12.82 24.58
CA VAL A 43 -8.67 -12.05 23.53
C VAL A 43 -8.66 -12.91 22.27
N MET A 44 -9.02 -12.32 21.12
CA MET A 44 -8.98 -13.05 19.84
C MET A 44 -7.55 -13.42 19.47
N THR A 45 -7.34 -14.64 18.98
CA THR A 45 -6.08 -14.98 18.30
C THR A 45 -5.98 -14.27 16.94
N PRO A 46 -4.77 -14.13 16.37
CA PRO A 46 -4.60 -13.63 15.00
C PRO A 46 -5.45 -14.38 13.95
N ALA A 47 -5.57 -15.70 14.07
CA ALA A 47 -6.42 -16.51 13.18
C ALA A 47 -7.93 -16.24 13.37
N GLU A 48 -8.39 -16.06 14.61
CA GLU A 48 -9.78 -15.69 14.91
C GLU A 48 -10.11 -14.30 14.35
N TYR A 49 -9.23 -13.33 14.56
CA TYR A 49 -9.37 -11.99 14.01
C TYR A 49 -9.38 -12.01 12.47
N SER A 50 -8.47 -12.74 11.83
CA SER A 50 -8.41 -12.89 10.38
C SER A 50 -9.70 -13.48 9.80
N SER A 51 -10.30 -14.45 10.50
CA SER A 51 -11.58 -15.05 10.11
C SER A 51 -12.73 -14.06 10.25
N PHE A 52 -12.81 -13.36 11.39
CA PHE A 52 -13.79 -12.30 11.63
C PHE A 52 -13.71 -11.20 10.55
N LEU A 53 -12.51 -10.68 10.30
CA LEU A 53 -12.26 -9.64 9.31
C LEU A 53 -12.67 -10.10 7.90
N ALA A 54 -12.30 -11.34 7.52
CA ALA A 54 -12.62 -11.87 6.21
C ALA A 54 -14.13 -12.00 5.97
N GLU A 55 -14.92 -12.34 7.00
CA GLU A 55 -16.38 -12.36 6.91
C GLU A 55 -16.96 -10.97 6.73
N ARG A 56 -16.50 -9.97 7.49
CA ARG A 56 -16.98 -8.58 7.39
C ARG A 56 -16.68 -7.99 6.01
N ILE A 57 -15.49 -8.23 5.48
CA ILE A 57 -15.13 -7.78 4.11
C ILE A 57 -16.04 -8.43 3.06
N ALA A 58 -16.30 -9.74 3.16
CA ALA A 58 -17.16 -10.44 2.22
C ALA A 58 -18.62 -9.98 2.31
N GLU A 59 -19.09 -9.63 3.51
CA GLU A 59 -20.41 -9.04 3.75
C GLU A 59 -20.51 -7.65 3.12
N THR A 60 -19.55 -6.75 3.37
CA THR A 60 -19.51 -5.43 2.74
C THR A 60 -19.50 -5.51 1.21
N ALA A 61 -18.71 -6.43 0.64
CA ALA A 61 -18.70 -6.64 -0.81
C ALA A 61 -20.06 -7.15 -1.34
N ALA A 62 -20.74 -8.02 -0.59
CA ALA A 62 -22.05 -8.52 -0.96
C ALA A 62 -23.14 -7.44 -0.86
N GLU A 63 -23.11 -6.61 0.18
CA GLU A 63 -23.98 -5.45 0.34
C GLU A 63 -23.81 -4.45 -0.81
N ALA A 64 -22.57 -4.11 -1.16
CA ALA A 64 -22.28 -3.21 -2.28
C ALA A 64 -22.79 -3.77 -3.62
N TRP A 65 -22.59 -5.06 -3.88
CA TRP A 65 -23.04 -5.71 -5.12
C TRP A 65 -24.57 -5.76 -5.25
N ASN A 66 -25.27 -6.09 -4.15
CA ASN A 66 -26.73 -6.17 -4.12
C ASN A 66 -27.37 -4.78 -4.09
N GLY A 67 -26.70 -3.78 -3.48
CA GLY A 67 -27.15 -2.41 -3.38
C GLY A 67 -26.83 -1.51 -4.58
N ARG A 68 -26.21 -2.06 -5.64
CA ARG A 68 -25.82 -1.29 -6.83
C ARG A 68 -27.01 -0.60 -7.50
N ARG A 69 -26.80 0.63 -7.97
CA ARG A 69 -27.81 1.46 -8.65
C ARG A 69 -27.21 2.10 -9.89
N ALA A 70 -28.07 2.56 -10.80
CA ALA A 70 -27.64 3.42 -11.89
C ALA A 70 -27.01 4.70 -11.33
N GLY A 71 -25.96 5.19 -11.98
CA GLY A 71 -25.19 6.34 -11.54
C GLY A 71 -24.13 6.73 -12.56
N GLY A 72 -23.36 7.76 -12.23
CA GLY A 72 -22.24 8.22 -13.03
C GLY A 72 -20.91 8.02 -12.33
N VAL A 73 -19.83 8.02 -13.11
CA VAL A 73 -18.46 8.10 -12.62
C VAL A 73 -17.75 9.29 -13.25
N SER A 74 -16.77 9.83 -12.55
CA SER A 74 -15.81 10.78 -13.11
C SER A 74 -14.48 10.66 -12.38
N TRP A 75 -13.46 11.33 -12.89
CA TRP A 75 -12.12 11.24 -12.34
C TRP A 75 -11.43 12.60 -12.42
N ALA A 76 -10.52 12.85 -11.49
CA ALA A 76 -9.70 14.05 -11.45
C ALA A 76 -8.39 13.78 -10.71
N LEU A 77 -7.38 14.60 -11.02
CA LEU A 77 -6.06 14.53 -10.39
C LEU A 77 -5.87 15.77 -9.53
N GLY A 78 -5.74 15.55 -8.21
CA GLY A 78 -5.37 16.59 -7.26
C GLY A 78 -3.94 16.41 -6.79
N HIS A 79 -3.47 17.33 -5.93
CA HIS A 79 -2.17 17.21 -5.28
C HIS A 79 -2.30 17.55 -3.79
N ALA A 80 -1.68 16.75 -2.92
CA ALA A 80 -1.59 16.97 -1.49
C ALA A 80 -0.24 16.43 -0.97
N VAL A 81 0.46 17.22 -0.16
CA VAL A 81 1.69 16.78 0.50
C VAL A 81 1.31 15.89 1.68
N VAL A 82 1.57 14.58 1.52
CA VAL A 82 1.22 13.54 2.51
C VAL A 82 2.42 12.63 2.79
N GLY A 83 2.93 11.97 1.75
CA GLY A 83 4.11 11.11 1.85
C GLY A 83 5.39 11.85 1.49
N HIS A 84 6.46 11.52 2.20
CA HIS A 84 7.82 11.96 2.01
C HIS A 84 8.73 10.75 1.81
N ASN A 85 9.79 10.90 1.02
CA ASN A 85 10.71 9.79 0.84
C ASN A 85 11.50 9.58 2.13
N ARG A 86 11.42 8.36 2.68
CA ARG A 86 12.00 8.00 3.98
C ARG A 86 13.44 7.50 3.88
N ARG A 87 14.09 7.61 2.72
CA ARG A 87 15.44 7.09 2.50
C ARG A 87 16.44 8.23 2.32
N VAL A 88 17.41 8.28 3.23
CA VAL A 88 18.47 9.28 3.27
C VAL A 88 19.75 8.66 2.73
N THR A 89 20.42 9.35 1.81
CA THR A 89 21.71 8.96 1.21
C THR A 89 22.82 9.83 1.78
N TYR A 90 23.95 9.20 2.10
CA TYR A 90 25.16 9.87 2.57
C TYR A 90 26.22 9.92 1.46
N PHE A 91 27.20 10.85 1.53
CA PHE A 91 28.27 10.98 0.52
C PHE A 91 29.09 9.69 0.28
N GLY A 92 29.06 8.74 1.23
CA GLY A 92 29.63 7.40 1.07
C GLY A 92 28.83 6.44 0.17
N GLY A 93 27.70 6.88 -0.40
CA GLY A 93 26.82 6.08 -1.28
C GLY A 93 25.90 5.10 -0.55
N ARG A 94 25.94 5.08 0.78
CA ARG A 94 25.06 4.27 1.63
C ARG A 94 23.76 5.02 1.91
N SER A 95 22.66 4.29 1.93
CA SER A 95 21.35 4.82 2.33
C SER A 95 20.84 4.21 3.63
N GLU A 96 20.12 5.02 4.40
CA GLU A 96 19.40 4.59 5.60
C GLU A 96 17.92 4.98 5.51
N MET A 97 17.05 4.10 6.01
CA MET A 97 15.65 4.44 6.23
C MET A 97 15.55 5.29 7.50
N TYR A 98 14.90 6.44 7.40
CA TYR A 98 14.82 7.47 8.45
C TYR A 98 16.21 7.93 8.97
N GLY A 99 17.20 7.97 8.09
CA GLY A 99 18.53 8.47 8.41
C GLY A 99 18.53 9.91 8.89
N LYS A 100 19.60 10.29 9.60
CA LYS A 100 19.83 11.66 10.06
C LYS A 100 20.14 12.60 8.91
N THR A 101 19.38 13.69 8.81
CA THR A 101 19.53 14.77 7.82
C THR A 101 20.35 15.95 8.36
N ASP A 102 20.71 15.94 9.64
CA ASP A 102 21.64 16.88 10.30
C ASP A 102 23.08 16.35 10.38
N ASP A 103 23.33 15.15 9.82
CA ASP A 103 24.67 14.60 9.70
C ASP A 103 25.47 15.36 8.64
N ARG A 104 26.76 15.64 8.92
CA ARG A 104 27.65 16.33 7.97
C ARG A 104 27.85 15.53 6.67
N ASP A 105 27.66 14.21 6.73
CA ASP A 105 27.83 13.33 5.58
C ASP A 105 26.51 13.16 4.79
N PHE A 106 25.42 13.83 5.20
CA PHE A 106 24.15 13.85 4.46
C PHE A 106 24.36 14.46 3.07
N ASP A 107 23.98 13.70 2.04
CA ASP A 107 24.07 14.14 0.65
C ASP A 107 22.68 14.53 0.12
N CYS A 108 21.76 13.55 0.09
CA CYS A 108 20.44 13.76 -0.50
C CYS A 108 19.38 12.80 0.04
N ILE A 109 18.12 13.12 -0.24
CA ILE A 109 17.01 12.16 -0.15
C ILE A 109 17.07 11.27 -1.40
N GLU A 110 17.02 9.94 -1.23
CA GLU A 110 17.39 8.97 -2.29
C GLU A 110 16.49 9.06 -3.54
N GLY A 111 15.23 9.44 -3.36
CA GLY A 111 14.24 9.36 -4.43
C GLY A 111 13.18 10.46 -4.38
N TYR A 112 12.31 10.40 -5.38
CA TYR A 112 11.19 11.33 -5.57
C TYR A 112 10.13 11.19 -4.46
N GLU A 113 9.25 12.19 -4.38
CA GLU A 113 8.04 12.22 -3.55
C GLU A 113 6.82 12.45 -4.46
N ASP A 114 5.86 11.53 -4.47
CA ASP A 114 4.65 11.65 -5.31
C ASP A 114 3.49 12.22 -4.51
N HIS A 115 3.26 13.53 -4.67
CA HIS A 115 2.16 14.25 -4.02
C HIS A 115 0.86 14.21 -4.83
N ALA A 116 0.79 13.45 -5.93
CA ALA A 116 -0.44 13.24 -6.66
C ALA A 116 -1.47 12.52 -5.79
N VAL A 117 -2.73 12.94 -5.93
CA VAL A 117 -3.88 12.20 -5.40
C VAL A 117 -4.79 11.86 -6.57
N GLU A 118 -4.79 10.60 -6.97
CA GLU A 118 -5.71 10.11 -8.00
C GLU A 118 -7.10 9.93 -7.38
N MET A 119 -8.11 10.49 -8.03
CA MET A 119 -9.47 10.51 -7.50
C MET A 119 -10.47 9.98 -8.52
N LEU A 120 -11.25 8.98 -8.10
CA LEU A 120 -12.44 8.52 -8.81
C LEU A 120 -13.67 8.92 -7.99
N PHE A 121 -14.65 9.54 -8.63
CA PHE A 121 -15.88 10.00 -8.02
C PHE A 121 -17.05 9.16 -8.54
N THR A 122 -18.01 8.86 -7.67
CA THR A 122 -19.27 8.19 -8.02
C THR A 122 -20.44 9.11 -7.71
N TRP A 123 -21.45 9.07 -8.57
CA TRP A 123 -22.58 10.00 -8.55
C TRP A 123 -23.90 9.25 -8.70
N ASP A 124 -24.95 9.72 -8.03
CA ASP A 124 -26.30 9.25 -8.28
C ASP A 124 -26.90 9.88 -9.56
N PRO A 125 -28.09 9.43 -10.03
CA PRO A 125 -28.73 10.00 -11.22
C PRO A 125 -29.13 11.48 -11.10
N SER A 126 -29.08 12.07 -9.89
CA SER A 126 -29.30 13.50 -9.63
C SER A 126 -27.99 14.27 -9.52
N GLU A 127 -26.87 13.68 -9.98
CA GLU A 127 -25.52 14.22 -9.90
C GLU A 127 -25.06 14.57 -8.47
N ARG A 128 -25.61 13.89 -7.46
CA ARG A 128 -25.12 14.01 -6.09
C ARG A 128 -23.99 13.02 -5.89
N LEU A 129 -22.91 13.50 -5.28
CA LEU A 129 -21.75 12.68 -4.97
C LEU A 129 -22.14 11.56 -3.98
N THR A 130 -21.85 10.31 -4.33
CA THR A 130 -22.13 9.13 -3.49
C THR A 130 -20.88 8.52 -2.89
N GLY A 131 -19.72 8.73 -3.51
CA GLY A 131 -18.46 8.21 -2.98
C GLY A 131 -17.23 8.61 -3.75
N LEU A 132 -16.08 8.40 -3.12
CA LEU A 132 -14.75 8.68 -3.65
C LEU A 132 -13.82 7.48 -3.49
N VAL A 133 -12.97 7.25 -4.47
CA VAL A 133 -11.72 6.48 -4.32
C VAL A 133 -10.58 7.49 -4.28
N LEU A 134 -9.71 7.38 -3.28
CA LEU A 134 -8.53 8.23 -3.14
C LEU A 134 -7.29 7.34 -3.15
N ASN A 135 -6.37 7.58 -4.07
CA ASN A 135 -5.09 6.89 -4.14
C ASN A 135 -3.94 7.88 -4.01
N LEU A 136 -3.06 7.62 -3.04
CA LEU A 136 -1.88 8.45 -2.76
C LEU A 136 -0.72 7.59 -2.26
N ALA A 137 0.52 8.01 -2.53
CA ALA A 137 1.74 7.27 -2.21
C ALA A 137 2.22 7.53 -0.77
N CYS A 138 1.49 7.02 0.23
CA CYS A 138 1.93 7.10 1.63
C CYS A 138 1.34 5.95 2.46
N PRO A 139 2.17 5.22 3.23
CA PRO A 139 1.68 4.31 4.26
C PRO A 139 0.99 5.11 5.38
N SER A 140 0.00 4.53 6.08
CA SER A 140 -0.76 5.25 7.10
C SER A 140 -0.17 5.03 8.50
N GLN A 141 0.90 5.75 8.78
CA GLN A 141 1.85 5.49 9.87
C GLN A 141 2.04 6.67 10.85
N VAL A 142 1.21 7.71 10.83
CA VAL A 142 1.40 8.88 11.72
C VAL A 142 1.38 8.47 13.20
N VAL A 143 0.52 7.53 13.57
CA VAL A 143 0.41 7.00 14.93
C VAL A 143 1.01 5.59 15.07
N GLU A 144 1.97 5.23 14.22
CA GLU A 144 2.65 3.93 14.35
C GLU A 144 3.29 3.76 15.74
N GLY A 145 3.13 2.59 16.35
CA GLY A 145 3.63 2.30 17.70
C GLY A 145 2.66 2.61 18.84
N GLU A 146 1.51 3.20 18.56
CA GLU A 146 0.45 3.39 19.57
C GLU A 146 -0.27 2.08 19.95
N ASN A 147 -0.77 2.00 21.18
CA ASN A 147 -1.41 0.80 21.74
C ASN A 147 -2.95 0.81 21.64
N TYR A 148 -3.50 1.42 20.59
CA TYR A 148 -4.94 1.46 20.30
C TYR A 148 -5.21 1.19 18.82
N VAL A 149 -6.43 0.72 18.49
CA VAL A 149 -6.83 0.50 17.10
C VAL A 149 -7.14 1.84 16.42
N SER A 150 -6.51 2.07 15.27
CA SER A 150 -6.68 3.30 14.50
C SER A 150 -6.52 3.06 13.01
N ALA A 151 -7.34 3.74 12.22
CA ALA A 151 -7.19 3.83 10.77
C ALA A 151 -6.25 4.97 10.35
N ASP A 152 -5.47 5.50 11.30
CA ASP A 152 -4.49 6.57 11.12
C ASP A 152 -5.10 7.80 10.44
N PHE A 153 -4.33 8.55 9.63
CA PHE A 153 -4.83 9.75 8.93
C PHE A 153 -6.02 9.46 8.00
N TRP A 154 -6.25 8.22 7.57
CA TRP A 154 -7.41 7.89 6.76
C TRP A 154 -8.73 8.07 7.53
N HIS A 155 -8.71 7.97 8.86
CA HIS A 155 -9.88 8.33 9.66
C HIS A 155 -10.22 9.82 9.48
N ASP A 156 -9.25 10.70 9.70
CA ASP A 156 -9.46 12.15 9.64
C ASP A 156 -9.75 12.63 8.22
N ILE A 157 -9.11 12.06 7.19
CA ILE A 157 -9.45 12.34 5.78
C ILE A 157 -10.94 12.05 5.53
N ARG A 158 -11.44 10.90 5.99
CA ARG A 158 -12.85 10.54 5.83
C ARG A 158 -13.76 11.50 6.59
N ALA A 159 -13.42 11.83 7.83
CA ALA A 159 -14.20 12.74 8.66
C ALA A 159 -14.27 14.13 8.02
N GLU A 160 -13.14 14.65 7.54
CA GLU A 160 -13.04 16.00 7.00
C GLU A 160 -13.77 16.15 5.66
N ILE A 161 -13.59 15.20 4.74
CA ILE A 161 -14.34 15.21 3.46
C ILE A 161 -15.85 15.10 3.71
N ARG A 162 -16.29 14.25 4.65
CA ARG A 162 -17.71 14.14 5.02
C ARG A 162 -18.25 15.42 5.65
N ARG A 163 -17.44 16.11 6.46
CA ARG A 163 -17.78 17.40 7.07
C ARG A 163 -17.98 18.48 6.00
N ARG A 164 -17.08 18.56 5.01
CA ARG A 164 -17.16 19.56 3.92
C ARG A 164 -18.23 19.25 2.87
N ARG A 165 -18.58 17.97 2.71
CA ARG A 165 -19.45 17.50 1.62
C ARG A 165 -20.74 16.87 2.14
N SER A 166 -20.72 15.60 2.51
CA SER A 166 -21.90 14.88 3.00
C SER A 166 -21.49 13.72 3.90
N GLN A 167 -22.22 13.53 5.00
CA GLN A 167 -22.00 12.43 5.94
C GLN A 167 -22.25 11.05 5.32
N GLY A 168 -23.06 10.97 4.26
CA GLY A 168 -23.40 9.72 3.57
C GLY A 168 -22.34 9.22 2.58
N LEU A 169 -21.17 9.86 2.48
CA LEU A 169 -20.15 9.49 1.49
C LEU A 169 -19.42 8.21 1.86
N PHE A 170 -19.35 7.29 0.90
CA PHE A 170 -18.42 6.17 0.90
C PHE A 170 -17.05 6.64 0.39
N ILE A 171 -15.99 6.41 1.17
CA ILE A 171 -14.63 6.82 0.81
C ILE A 171 -13.76 5.58 0.89
N LEU A 172 -13.21 5.16 -0.26
CA LEU A 172 -12.31 4.02 -0.39
C LEU A 172 -10.86 4.51 -0.50
N PRO A 173 -10.07 4.41 0.57
CA PRO A 173 -8.65 4.73 0.54
C PRO A 173 -7.83 3.63 -0.14
N GLN A 174 -6.86 4.04 -0.94
CA GLN A 174 -5.89 3.16 -1.58
C GLN A 174 -4.49 3.69 -1.32
N CYS A 175 -3.63 2.81 -0.79
CA CYS A 175 -2.21 3.12 -0.69
C CYS A 175 -1.56 2.89 -2.07
N GLY A 176 -0.91 3.93 -2.58
CA GLY A 176 -0.12 3.92 -3.81
C GLY A 176 1.18 3.14 -3.66
N ALA A 177 2.06 3.19 -4.66
CA ALA A 177 3.43 2.67 -4.50
C ALA A 177 4.20 3.51 -3.48
N ALA A 178 4.37 3.01 -2.26
CA ALA A 178 4.84 3.81 -1.13
C ALA A 178 5.89 3.10 -0.27
N GLY A 179 6.58 2.08 -0.80
CA GLY A 179 7.56 1.30 -0.02
C GLY A 179 8.76 2.12 0.47
N ASP A 180 9.11 3.21 -0.22
CA ASP A 180 10.12 4.17 0.20
C ASP A 180 9.54 5.52 0.65
N GLN A 181 8.24 5.59 0.92
CA GLN A 181 7.55 6.80 1.39
C GLN A 181 7.09 6.64 2.85
N SER A 182 6.81 7.75 3.52
CA SER A 182 6.31 7.81 4.91
C SER A 182 5.60 9.14 5.17
N PRO A 183 4.63 9.20 6.10
CA PRO A 183 4.11 10.48 6.56
C PRO A 183 5.12 11.25 7.43
N HIS A 184 6.17 10.58 7.94
CA HIS A 184 7.14 11.20 8.81
C HIS A 184 8.08 12.14 8.05
N LEU A 185 8.04 13.40 8.45
CA LEU A 185 8.94 14.45 7.97
C LEU A 185 10.38 14.14 8.37
N LEU A 186 11.33 14.16 7.43
CA LEU A 186 12.78 14.10 7.74
C LEU A 186 13.44 15.47 7.74
N LEU A 187 12.82 16.43 7.07
CA LEU A 187 13.17 17.85 7.05
C LEU A 187 11.99 18.65 7.60
N TYR A 188 12.26 19.86 8.08
CA TYR A 188 11.24 20.82 8.54
C TYR A 188 10.37 20.38 9.72
N LYS A 189 10.72 19.29 10.41
CA LYS A 189 9.95 18.71 11.55
C LYS A 189 9.46 19.77 12.54
N GLU A 190 10.36 20.64 13.00
CA GLU A 190 10.06 21.65 14.03
C GLU A 190 9.13 22.76 13.50
N ALA A 191 9.39 23.28 12.31
CA ALA A 191 8.58 24.33 11.69
C ALA A 191 7.15 23.85 11.39
N GLU A 192 7.03 22.61 10.90
CA GLU A 192 5.76 21.94 10.65
C GLU A 192 5.00 21.67 11.97
N ALA A 193 5.70 21.21 13.02
CA ALA A 193 5.09 21.03 14.34
C ALA A 193 4.61 22.35 14.97
N GLU A 194 5.40 23.43 14.86
CA GLU A 194 5.01 24.76 15.34
C GLU A 194 3.77 25.28 14.59
N THR A 195 3.74 25.12 13.28
CA THR A 195 2.58 25.52 12.43
C THR A 195 1.33 24.75 12.83
N ARG A 196 1.41 23.42 12.98
CA ARG A 196 0.29 22.59 13.43
C ARG A 196 -0.23 23.00 14.81
N LYS A 197 0.69 23.27 15.74
CA LYS A 197 0.34 23.77 17.09
C LYS A 197 -0.39 25.10 17.02
N GLY A 198 0.08 26.04 16.19
CA GLY A 198 -0.58 27.34 15.98
C GLY A 198 -1.98 27.22 15.38
N ARG A 199 -2.21 26.19 14.55
CA ARG A 199 -3.53 25.85 13.98
C ARG A 199 -4.42 25.05 14.92
N GLY A 200 -3.88 24.47 15.99
CA GLY A 200 -4.62 23.59 16.90
C GLY A 200 -5.04 22.26 16.27
N VAL A 201 -4.27 21.75 15.30
CA VAL A 201 -4.56 20.48 14.61
C VAL A 201 -3.49 19.43 14.90
N THR A 202 -3.90 18.16 14.88
CA THR A 202 -2.96 17.02 14.89
C THR A 202 -2.33 16.82 13.51
N GLU A 203 -1.25 16.05 13.42
CA GLU A 203 -0.62 15.70 12.14
C GLU A 203 -1.57 14.93 11.20
N ARG A 204 -2.39 14.03 11.75
CA ARG A 204 -3.43 13.34 10.97
C ARG A 204 -4.47 14.32 10.40
N GLN A 205 -4.88 15.33 11.18
CA GLN A 205 -5.82 16.36 10.73
C GLN A 205 -5.19 17.32 9.71
N GLU A 206 -3.90 17.64 9.85
CA GLU A 206 -3.16 18.42 8.86
C GLU A 206 -3.14 17.71 7.50
N ILE A 207 -2.85 16.40 7.48
CA ILE A 207 -2.94 15.56 6.28
C ILE A 207 -4.38 15.55 5.74
N ALA A 208 -5.38 15.41 6.62
CA ALA A 208 -6.79 15.42 6.24
C ALA A 208 -7.21 16.72 5.54
N ASP A 209 -6.78 17.87 6.07
CA ASP A 209 -7.05 19.17 5.48
C ASP A 209 -6.44 19.29 4.08
N ARG A 210 -5.16 18.89 3.91
CA ARG A 210 -4.48 18.93 2.60
C ARG A 210 -5.19 18.07 1.55
N VAL A 211 -5.62 16.86 1.93
CA VAL A 211 -6.34 15.97 1.01
C VAL A 211 -7.75 16.49 0.72
N ALA A 212 -8.45 17.03 1.72
CA ALA A 212 -9.76 17.64 1.52
C ALA A 212 -9.69 18.89 0.63
N ASP A 213 -8.65 19.72 0.78
CA ASP A 213 -8.37 20.85 -0.11
C ASP A 213 -8.14 20.39 -1.54
N ALA A 214 -7.37 19.30 -1.75
CA ALA A 214 -7.17 18.72 -3.07
C ALA A 214 -8.48 18.22 -3.70
N VAL A 215 -9.35 17.57 -2.92
CA VAL A 215 -10.69 17.15 -3.37
C VAL A 215 -11.52 18.38 -3.75
N ASP A 216 -11.49 19.42 -2.93
CA ASP A 216 -12.26 20.65 -3.17
C ASP A 216 -11.79 21.38 -4.42
N HIS A 217 -10.48 21.45 -4.63
CA HIS A 217 -9.84 22.07 -5.79
C HIS A 217 -10.32 21.46 -7.10
N VAL A 218 -10.42 20.12 -7.17
CA VAL A 218 -10.79 19.41 -8.41
C VAL A 218 -12.29 19.16 -8.56
N PHE A 219 -13.09 19.42 -7.52
CA PHE A 219 -14.49 18.99 -7.45
C PHE A 219 -15.33 19.51 -8.63
N LYS A 220 -15.13 20.77 -9.05
CA LYS A 220 -15.86 21.34 -10.19
C LYS A 220 -15.55 20.60 -11.49
N ALA A 221 -14.27 20.29 -11.72
CA ALA A 221 -13.84 19.54 -12.89
C ALA A 221 -14.41 18.11 -12.85
N ALA A 222 -14.30 17.43 -11.70
CA ALA A 222 -14.87 16.10 -11.49
C ALA A 222 -16.38 16.05 -11.76
N ARG A 223 -17.14 17.02 -11.26
CA ARG A 223 -18.59 17.09 -11.49
C ARG A 223 -18.94 17.35 -12.97
N SER A 224 -18.20 18.23 -13.65
CA SER A 224 -18.39 18.46 -15.09
C SER A 224 -18.01 17.25 -15.96
N GLY A 225 -17.19 16.35 -15.41
CA GLY A 225 -16.69 15.16 -16.06
C GLY A 225 -17.57 13.91 -15.89
N ILE A 226 -18.79 14.02 -15.33
CA ILE A 226 -19.67 12.86 -15.12
C ILE A 226 -19.92 12.12 -16.45
N ARG A 227 -19.76 10.80 -16.39
CA ARG A 227 -20.06 9.86 -17.48
C ARG A 227 -20.91 8.72 -16.91
N THR A 228 -22.00 8.39 -17.59
CA THR A 228 -22.91 7.29 -17.21
C THR A 228 -22.75 6.04 -18.08
N ASP A 229 -21.99 6.15 -19.16
CA ASP A 229 -21.63 5.05 -20.04
C ASP A 229 -20.12 5.12 -20.32
N VAL A 230 -19.38 4.12 -19.85
CA VAL A 230 -17.92 4.06 -19.96
C VAL A 230 -17.47 2.63 -20.22
N PRO A 231 -16.40 2.43 -21.01
CA PRO A 231 -15.78 1.12 -21.14
C PRO A 231 -15.37 0.55 -19.78
N PHE A 232 -15.78 -0.69 -19.50
CA PHE A 232 -15.33 -1.45 -18.33
C PHE A 232 -14.64 -2.73 -18.79
N ARG A 233 -13.40 -2.95 -18.34
CA ARG A 233 -12.66 -4.21 -18.56
C ARG A 233 -11.91 -4.58 -17.30
N HIS A 234 -11.83 -5.86 -16.99
CA HIS A 234 -11.05 -6.34 -15.85
C HIS A 234 -10.32 -7.64 -16.18
N ARG A 235 -8.99 -7.58 -16.20
CA ARG A 235 -8.08 -8.72 -16.36
C ARG A 235 -7.48 -9.09 -15.01
N VAL A 236 -7.33 -10.40 -14.80
CA VAL A 236 -6.70 -10.99 -13.62
C VAL A 236 -5.72 -12.02 -14.15
N GLU A 237 -4.49 -11.98 -13.65
CA GLU A 237 -3.41 -12.88 -14.05
C GLU A 237 -2.59 -13.26 -12.83
N THR A 238 -2.11 -14.51 -12.80
CA THR A 238 -1.05 -14.92 -11.88
C THR A 238 0.28 -14.75 -12.59
N LEU A 239 1.12 -13.88 -12.05
CA LEU A 239 2.45 -13.58 -12.55
C LEU A 239 3.50 -14.25 -11.68
N GLU A 240 4.32 -15.10 -12.27
CA GLU A 240 5.44 -15.76 -11.57
C GLU A 240 6.67 -14.84 -11.57
N LEU A 241 6.99 -14.25 -10.42
CA LEU A 241 8.15 -13.37 -10.27
C LEU A 241 9.35 -14.15 -9.73
N PRO A 242 10.58 -13.95 -10.24
CA PRO A 242 11.74 -14.65 -9.72
C PRO A 242 12.00 -14.29 -8.25
N LEU A 243 12.24 -15.31 -7.42
CA LEU A 243 12.61 -15.11 -6.03
C LEU A 243 13.99 -14.46 -5.92
N ARG A 244 14.13 -13.50 -5.00
CA ARG A 244 15.43 -12.92 -4.66
C ARG A 244 16.28 -13.97 -3.96
N ARG A 245 17.40 -14.35 -4.57
CA ARG A 245 18.35 -15.29 -3.96
C ARG A 245 18.96 -14.71 -2.69
N ILE A 246 19.13 -15.57 -1.68
CA ILE A 246 19.90 -15.26 -0.47
C ILE A 246 21.34 -15.71 -0.71
N SER A 247 22.28 -14.80 -0.46
CA SER A 247 23.71 -15.10 -0.49
C SER A 247 24.13 -15.93 0.72
N HIS A 248 25.21 -16.71 0.61
CA HIS A 248 25.74 -17.43 1.76
C HIS A 248 26.12 -16.47 2.91
N SER A 249 26.66 -15.29 2.60
CA SER A 249 26.97 -14.26 3.60
C SER A 249 25.75 -13.72 4.33
N ASP A 250 24.61 -13.52 3.63
CA ASP A 250 23.37 -13.10 4.27
C ASP A 250 22.82 -14.18 5.18
N TYR A 251 22.90 -15.45 4.76
CA TYR A 251 22.52 -16.59 5.57
C TYR A 251 23.35 -16.69 6.85
N GLU A 252 24.68 -16.56 6.74
CA GLU A 252 25.58 -16.60 7.89
C GLU A 252 25.29 -15.49 8.89
N ARG A 253 25.07 -14.26 8.40
CA ARG A 253 24.66 -13.11 9.22
C ARG A 253 23.32 -13.35 9.92
N ALA A 254 22.31 -13.85 9.19
CA ALA A 254 21.00 -14.15 9.73
C ALA A 254 21.08 -15.25 10.80
N ARG A 255 21.82 -16.33 10.52
CA ARG A 255 22.01 -17.45 11.46
C ARG A 255 22.69 -16.99 12.75
N GLU A 256 23.72 -16.16 12.65
CA GLU A 256 24.39 -15.61 13.83
C GLU A 256 23.46 -14.67 14.62
N TYR A 257 22.67 -13.83 13.93
CA TYR A 257 21.68 -13.00 14.60
C TYR A 257 20.65 -13.84 15.35
N VAL A 258 20.14 -14.92 14.74
CA VAL A 258 19.19 -15.85 15.38
C VAL A 258 19.84 -16.46 16.62
N ARG A 259 21.05 -17.03 16.50
CA ARG A 259 21.78 -17.65 17.61
C ARG A 259 21.97 -16.70 18.80
N LEU A 260 22.25 -15.43 18.54
CA LEU A 260 22.49 -14.41 19.57
C LEU A 260 21.20 -13.90 20.24
N ASN A 261 20.03 -14.11 19.64
CA ASN A 261 18.79 -13.48 20.10
C ASN A 261 17.64 -14.47 20.41
N GLU A 262 17.71 -15.72 19.96
CA GLU A 262 16.60 -16.68 20.10
C GLU A 262 16.28 -17.09 21.54
N LEU A 263 17.23 -16.94 22.46
CA LEU A 263 17.07 -17.25 23.88
C LEU A 263 16.68 -16.03 24.73
N LYS A 264 16.51 -14.85 24.12
CA LYS A 264 16.16 -13.62 24.85
C LYS A 264 14.67 -13.54 25.10
N CYS A 265 14.29 -13.16 26.32
CA CYS A 265 12.89 -12.98 26.71
C CYS A 265 12.22 -11.80 25.99
N ASP A 266 12.99 -10.82 25.54
CA ASP A 266 12.57 -9.60 24.84
C ASP A 266 13.07 -9.59 23.38
N ALA A 267 13.00 -10.75 22.72
CA ALA A 267 13.53 -10.90 21.37
C ALA A 267 12.99 -9.82 20.41
N PRO A 268 13.86 -9.12 19.66
CA PRO A 268 13.42 -8.07 18.74
C PRO A 268 12.54 -8.63 17.61
N ALA A 269 11.59 -7.84 17.09
CA ALA A 269 10.78 -8.21 15.92
C ALA A 269 11.63 -8.67 14.72
N ARG A 270 12.84 -8.11 14.57
CA ARG A 270 13.84 -8.55 13.58
C ARG A 270 14.18 -10.04 13.65
N LEU A 271 14.10 -10.68 14.82
CA LEU A 271 14.36 -12.12 14.97
C LEU A 271 13.46 -12.96 14.07
N PHE A 272 12.18 -12.58 13.93
CA PHE A 272 11.23 -13.27 13.06
C PHE A 272 11.72 -13.29 11.61
N PHE A 273 12.12 -12.14 11.08
CA PHE A 273 12.59 -12.03 9.70
C PHE A 273 13.94 -12.70 9.45
N GLU A 274 14.85 -12.69 10.43
CA GLU A 274 16.14 -13.38 10.30
C GLU A 274 15.94 -14.91 10.33
N LYS A 275 14.99 -15.42 11.14
CA LYS A 275 14.59 -16.84 11.09
C LYS A 275 14.05 -17.22 9.71
N GLU A 276 13.14 -16.43 9.15
CA GLU A 276 12.62 -16.65 7.79
C GLU A 276 13.72 -16.54 6.72
N THR A 277 14.73 -15.68 6.92
CA THR A 277 15.90 -15.61 6.04
C THR A 277 16.71 -16.91 6.06
N VAL A 278 16.97 -17.47 7.25
CA VAL A 278 17.64 -18.77 7.41
C VAL A 278 16.84 -19.87 6.73
N GLU A 279 15.53 -19.94 6.97
CA GLU A 279 14.66 -20.96 6.38
C GLU A 279 14.57 -20.86 4.86
N ARG A 280 14.44 -19.64 4.32
CA ARG A 280 14.39 -19.42 2.87
C ARG A 280 15.70 -19.83 2.20
N TYR A 281 16.86 -19.61 2.82
CA TYR A 281 18.14 -20.12 2.31
C TYR A 281 18.17 -21.65 2.32
N ASN A 282 17.74 -22.30 3.40
CA ASN A 282 17.68 -23.76 3.47
C ASN A 282 16.76 -24.35 2.40
N ARG A 283 15.61 -23.71 2.12
CA ARG A 283 14.71 -24.09 1.02
C ARG A 283 15.37 -23.88 -0.36
N GLN A 284 16.13 -22.81 -0.53
CA GLN A 284 16.85 -22.49 -1.77
C GLN A 284 17.94 -23.51 -2.10
N GLU A 285 18.63 -24.07 -1.11
CA GLU A 285 19.69 -25.07 -1.31
C GLU A 285 19.17 -26.52 -1.26
N GLY A 286 17.85 -26.71 -1.11
CA GLY A 286 17.21 -28.01 -1.12
C GLY A 286 17.13 -28.65 -2.51
N ALA A 287 16.67 -29.91 -2.57
CA ALA A 287 16.60 -30.68 -3.82
C ALA A 287 15.63 -30.11 -4.88
N ASN A 288 14.56 -29.43 -4.44
CA ASN A 288 13.53 -28.83 -5.30
C ASN A 288 13.26 -27.38 -4.85
N PRO A 289 14.18 -26.45 -5.13
CA PRO A 289 14.06 -25.11 -4.60
C PRO A 289 12.95 -24.34 -5.31
N PRO A 290 12.13 -23.55 -4.59
CA PRO A 290 11.21 -22.64 -5.24
C PRO A 290 12.00 -21.58 -6.01
N THR A 291 11.59 -21.31 -7.25
CA THR A 291 12.27 -20.34 -8.13
C THR A 291 11.45 -19.07 -8.36
N SER A 292 10.14 -19.12 -8.11
CA SER A 292 9.23 -18.00 -8.29
C SER A 292 8.33 -17.74 -7.07
N TYR A 293 7.83 -16.51 -7.02
CA TYR A 293 6.78 -16.05 -6.13
C TYR A 293 5.56 -15.68 -6.98
N PRO A 294 4.44 -16.39 -6.83
CA PRO A 294 3.23 -16.11 -7.59
C PRO A 294 2.57 -14.82 -7.09
N VAL A 295 2.27 -13.91 -8.03
CA VAL A 295 1.59 -12.64 -7.75
C VAL A 295 0.27 -12.59 -8.48
N GLU A 296 -0.82 -12.35 -7.76
CA GLU A 296 -2.11 -12.08 -8.38
C GLU A 296 -2.22 -10.60 -8.79
N LEU A 297 -2.14 -10.36 -10.10
CA LEU A 297 -2.20 -9.04 -10.71
C LEU A 297 -3.59 -8.78 -11.28
N HIS A 298 -4.28 -7.78 -10.74
CA HIS A 298 -5.50 -7.22 -11.31
C HIS A 298 -5.16 -5.99 -12.14
N ALA A 299 -5.70 -5.91 -13.35
CA ALA A 299 -5.68 -4.70 -14.19
C ALA A 299 -7.11 -4.38 -14.64
N LEU A 300 -7.60 -3.20 -14.29
CA LEU A 300 -8.98 -2.77 -14.52
C LEU A 300 -9.00 -1.47 -15.32
N ARG A 301 -9.88 -1.38 -16.32
CA ARG A 301 -10.22 -0.15 -17.05
C ARG A 301 -11.63 0.28 -16.66
N LEU A 302 -11.80 1.55 -16.35
CA LEU A 302 -13.08 2.23 -16.18
C LEU A 302 -13.02 3.58 -16.88
N GLY A 303 -13.56 3.67 -18.09
CA GLY A 303 -13.42 4.86 -18.93
C GLY A 303 -11.97 5.12 -19.32
N GLU A 304 -11.46 6.31 -18.98
CA GLU A 304 -10.05 6.69 -19.19
C GLU A 304 -9.16 6.44 -17.96
N VAL A 305 -9.68 5.71 -16.97
CA VAL A 305 -8.95 5.31 -15.77
C VAL A 305 -8.49 3.86 -15.88
N ALA A 306 -7.24 3.61 -15.52
CA ALA A 306 -6.72 2.28 -15.21
C ALA A 306 -6.48 2.11 -13.71
N MET A 307 -6.67 0.91 -13.19
CA MET A 307 -6.23 0.50 -11.84
C MET A 307 -5.42 -0.78 -11.94
N ALA A 308 -4.31 -0.87 -11.22
CA ALA A 308 -3.48 -2.06 -11.15
C ALA A 308 -3.05 -2.38 -9.73
N THR A 309 -3.14 -3.66 -9.34
CA THR A 309 -2.78 -4.13 -7.99
C THR A 309 -1.37 -4.70 -7.94
N ASN A 310 -0.76 -4.64 -6.77
CA ASN A 310 0.43 -5.42 -6.43
C ASN A 310 0.45 -5.77 -4.93
N PRO A 311 1.12 -6.87 -4.53
CA PRO A 311 1.12 -7.32 -3.14
C PRO A 311 2.27 -6.73 -2.29
N PHE A 312 3.13 -5.90 -2.88
CA PHE A 312 4.35 -5.45 -2.23
C PHE A 312 4.16 -4.07 -1.59
N GLU A 313 5.03 -3.72 -0.64
CA GLU A 313 5.42 -2.34 -0.41
C GLU A 313 6.31 -1.90 -1.58
N LEU A 314 5.66 -1.47 -2.66
CA LEU A 314 6.30 -1.20 -3.94
C LEU A 314 7.05 0.14 -3.87
N PHE A 315 8.34 0.14 -4.16
CA PHE A 315 9.08 1.40 -4.24
C PHE A 315 8.52 2.31 -5.33
N LEU A 316 8.50 3.61 -5.04
CA LEU A 316 7.75 4.61 -5.80
C LEU A 316 8.10 4.60 -7.30
N ASP A 317 9.38 4.45 -7.64
CA ASP A 317 9.87 4.37 -9.01
C ASP A 317 9.11 3.37 -9.90
N TYR A 318 8.77 2.19 -9.37
CA TYR A 318 8.01 1.20 -10.15
C TYR A 318 6.59 1.69 -10.41
N GLY A 319 5.95 2.30 -9.40
CA GLY A 319 4.64 2.94 -9.57
C GLY A 319 4.67 4.04 -10.62
N LEU A 320 5.66 4.93 -10.57
CA LEU A 320 5.85 6.00 -11.56
C LEU A 320 6.08 5.46 -12.97
N ARG A 321 6.88 4.39 -13.13
CA ARG A 321 7.08 3.73 -14.43
C ARG A 321 5.79 3.16 -14.98
N ILE A 322 4.94 2.56 -14.14
CA ILE A 322 3.62 2.06 -14.54
C ILE A 322 2.73 3.21 -14.99
N LYS A 323 2.62 4.26 -14.17
CA LYS A 323 1.79 5.45 -14.47
C LYS A 323 2.23 6.12 -15.78
N ALA A 324 3.52 6.39 -15.95
CA ALA A 324 4.07 7.11 -17.10
C ALA A 324 3.97 6.33 -18.42
N ARG A 325 4.00 4.99 -18.37
CA ARG A 325 3.93 4.12 -19.56
C ARG A 325 2.51 3.64 -19.89
N SER A 326 1.54 4.00 -19.05
CA SER A 326 0.13 3.68 -19.23
C SER A 326 -0.49 4.53 -20.34
N ARG A 327 -1.39 3.92 -21.12
CA ARG A 327 -2.25 4.62 -22.11
C ARG A 327 -3.47 5.28 -21.48
N ALA A 328 -3.79 4.95 -20.22
CA ALA A 328 -4.90 5.57 -19.52
C ALA A 328 -4.59 7.03 -19.19
N LEU A 329 -5.60 7.89 -19.20
CA LEU A 329 -5.47 9.29 -18.77
C LEU A 329 -5.03 9.37 -17.30
N GLN A 330 -5.50 8.43 -16.47
CA GLN A 330 -5.13 8.30 -15.07
C GLN A 330 -4.92 6.84 -14.70
N THR A 331 -3.89 6.55 -13.92
CA THR A 331 -3.51 5.18 -13.55
C THR A 331 -3.30 5.08 -12.04
N PHE A 332 -4.13 4.29 -11.39
CA PHE A 332 -4.08 4.01 -9.97
C PHE A 332 -3.21 2.77 -9.75
N VAL A 333 -2.11 2.92 -9.02
CA VAL A 333 -1.30 1.79 -8.57
C VAL A 333 -1.71 1.48 -7.14
N ILE A 334 -2.13 0.26 -6.85
CA ILE A 334 -2.70 -0.13 -5.56
C ILE A 334 -1.79 -1.17 -4.95
N GLN A 335 -1.16 -0.84 -3.83
CA GLN A 335 -0.24 -1.74 -3.14
C GLN A 335 -0.93 -2.55 -2.04
N LEU A 336 -0.21 -3.54 -1.49
CA LEU A 336 -0.71 -4.46 -0.45
C LEU A 336 -2.08 -5.05 -0.81
N ALA A 337 -2.21 -5.43 -2.07
CA ALA A 337 -3.42 -5.96 -2.64
C ALA A 337 -3.29 -7.45 -2.92
N CYS A 338 -4.32 -8.21 -2.53
CA CYS A 338 -4.44 -9.66 -2.66
C CYS A 338 -3.45 -10.54 -1.87
N ASP A 339 -2.27 -10.04 -1.52
CA ASP A 339 -1.25 -10.76 -0.73
C ASP A 339 -0.29 -9.79 0.00
N CYS A 340 0.59 -10.32 0.86
CA CYS A 340 1.65 -9.62 1.58
C CYS A 340 3.04 -10.07 1.08
N GLY A 341 3.53 -9.37 0.06
CA GLY A 341 4.82 -9.64 -0.59
C GLY A 341 6.03 -9.01 0.12
N MET A 342 5.80 -8.24 1.20
CA MET A 342 6.79 -7.36 1.83
C MET A 342 7.34 -6.32 0.82
N TYR A 343 8.57 -5.84 0.99
CA TYR A 343 9.14 -4.79 0.15
C TYR A 343 9.55 -5.30 -1.23
N LEU A 344 9.36 -4.46 -2.24
CA LEU A 344 9.95 -4.62 -3.56
C LEU A 344 10.85 -3.42 -3.89
N PRO A 345 12.15 -3.50 -3.55
CA PRO A 345 13.08 -2.40 -3.72
C PRO A 345 13.55 -2.22 -5.17
N THR A 346 13.98 -1.01 -5.49
CA THR A 346 14.69 -0.72 -6.74
C THR A 346 16.12 -1.24 -6.68
N GLU A 347 16.75 -1.39 -7.85
CA GLU A 347 18.16 -1.76 -7.92
C GLU A 347 19.07 -0.73 -7.22
N ARG A 348 18.75 0.58 -7.34
CA ARG A 348 19.51 1.62 -6.62
C ARG A 348 19.43 1.43 -5.10
N ALA A 349 18.24 1.15 -4.58
CA ALA A 349 18.03 0.96 -3.15
C ALA A 349 18.74 -0.29 -2.64
N VAL A 350 18.72 -1.38 -3.41
CA VAL A 350 19.47 -2.61 -3.08
C VAL A 350 20.97 -2.35 -3.00
N ARG A 351 21.53 -1.58 -3.94
CA ARG A 351 22.96 -1.21 -3.91
C ARG A 351 23.31 -0.31 -2.72
N ALA A 352 22.43 0.63 -2.37
CA ALA A 352 22.66 1.59 -1.30
C ALA A 352 22.39 1.03 0.11
N GLY A 353 21.57 -0.02 0.24
CA GLY A 353 21.26 -0.69 1.51
C GLY A 353 20.09 -0.08 2.29
N GLY A 354 19.98 -0.40 3.59
CA GLY A 354 18.91 0.06 4.47
C GLY A 354 17.64 -0.81 4.43
N TYR A 355 16.88 -0.79 5.53
CA TYR A 355 15.83 -1.77 5.87
C TYR A 355 14.97 -2.27 4.70
N GLY A 356 14.21 -1.38 4.04
CA GLY A 356 13.30 -1.74 2.94
C GLY A 356 13.99 -2.30 1.68
N ALA A 357 15.32 -2.31 1.62
CA ALA A 357 16.11 -2.90 0.54
C ALA A 357 16.86 -4.18 0.96
N GLU A 358 16.81 -4.55 2.25
CA GLU A 358 17.44 -5.76 2.76
C GLU A 358 16.76 -7.02 2.24
N VAL A 359 17.54 -8.08 2.04
CA VAL A 359 17.03 -9.38 1.57
C VAL A 359 16.03 -9.98 2.56
N LEU A 360 16.13 -9.65 3.86
CA LEU A 360 15.27 -10.17 4.92
C LEU A 360 13.80 -9.73 4.82
N VAL A 361 13.54 -8.57 4.19
CA VAL A 361 12.17 -8.04 3.96
C VAL A 361 11.78 -7.96 2.49
N SER A 362 12.52 -8.62 1.59
CA SER A 362 12.23 -8.61 0.16
C SER A 362 12.27 -10.02 -0.42
N LYS A 363 11.07 -10.57 -0.71
CA LYS A 363 10.91 -11.89 -1.35
C LYS A 363 11.33 -11.88 -2.81
N VAL A 364 11.08 -10.77 -3.48
CA VAL A 364 11.37 -10.54 -4.90
C VAL A 364 12.34 -9.36 -5.01
N GLY A 365 13.28 -9.45 -5.95
CA GLY A 365 14.31 -8.44 -6.18
C GLY A 365 13.99 -7.51 -7.35
N PRO A 366 14.93 -6.62 -7.72
CA PRO A 366 14.73 -5.65 -8.79
C PRO A 366 14.36 -6.27 -10.15
N GLU A 367 14.88 -7.46 -10.46
CA GLU A 367 14.52 -8.22 -11.67
C GLU A 367 13.00 -8.49 -11.73
N GLY A 368 12.43 -9.04 -10.66
CA GLY A 368 10.99 -9.28 -10.57
C GLY A 368 10.18 -7.98 -10.54
N GLY A 369 10.72 -6.90 -9.97
CA GLY A 369 10.13 -5.57 -10.06
C GLY A 369 10.00 -5.08 -11.50
N GLN A 370 11.02 -5.30 -12.33
CA GLN A 370 10.97 -4.93 -13.74
C GLN A 370 9.98 -5.78 -14.56
N ILE A 371 9.88 -7.08 -14.25
CA ILE A 371 8.88 -7.98 -14.85
C ILE A 371 7.47 -7.52 -14.48
N LEU A 372 7.22 -7.23 -13.19
CA LEU A 372 5.95 -6.70 -12.70
C LEU A 372 5.54 -5.44 -13.45
N VAL A 373 6.41 -4.43 -13.51
CA VAL A 373 6.12 -3.18 -14.23
C VAL A 373 5.76 -3.43 -15.69
N ASN A 374 6.57 -4.21 -16.41
CA ASN A 374 6.34 -4.48 -17.82
C ASN A 374 4.99 -5.17 -18.03
N ARG A 375 4.71 -6.22 -17.24
CA ARG A 375 3.47 -6.96 -17.40
C ARG A 375 2.24 -6.13 -17.03
N THR A 376 2.31 -5.33 -15.97
CA THR A 376 1.23 -4.42 -15.61
C THR A 376 0.94 -3.42 -16.73
N VAL A 377 1.97 -2.80 -17.32
CA VAL A 377 1.82 -1.86 -18.44
C VAL A 377 1.19 -2.56 -19.66
N ASP A 378 1.65 -3.76 -20.01
CA ASP A 378 1.10 -4.51 -21.14
C ASP A 378 -0.40 -4.84 -20.95
N LEU A 379 -0.78 -5.28 -19.74
CA LEU A 379 -2.17 -5.56 -19.40
C LEU A 379 -3.05 -4.31 -19.45
N ILE A 380 -2.56 -3.18 -18.93
CA ILE A 380 -3.28 -1.91 -19.01
C ILE A 380 -3.44 -1.50 -20.47
N ASN A 381 -2.34 -1.43 -21.22
CA ASN A 381 -2.34 -0.89 -22.58
C ASN A 381 -3.16 -1.76 -23.55
N GLY A 382 -3.20 -3.08 -23.34
CA GLY A 382 -4.04 -4.00 -24.10
C GLY A 382 -5.56 -3.82 -23.86
N MET A 383 -5.97 -3.03 -22.86
CA MET A 383 -7.38 -2.64 -22.69
C MET A 383 -7.77 -1.37 -23.48
N TRP A 384 -6.80 -0.67 -24.09
CA TRP A 384 -6.99 0.52 -24.94
C TRP A 384 -6.79 0.23 -26.44
N SER A 385 -6.43 -1.00 -26.80
CA SER A 385 -6.62 -1.57 -28.14
C SER A 385 -7.97 -2.27 -28.23
#